data_AF-A0A934YF08-F1
#
_entry.id   AF-A0A934YF08-F1
#
_cell.length_a   1.000
_cell.length_b   1.000
_cell.length_c   1.000
_cell.angle_alpha   90.00
_cell.angle_beta   90.00
_cell.angle_gamma   90.00
#
_symmetry.space_group_name_H-M   'P 1'
#
loop_
_entity.id
_entity.type
_entity.pdbx_description
1 polymer ?
#
loop_
_entity_poly.entity_id
_entity_poly.type
_entity_poly.pdbx_seq_one_letter_code
_entity_poly.pdbx_strand_id
1 'polypeptide(L)'
;MASSKLPLLALLLGVSLSTAAAACGGNTPAPVVPAGPGPSAPPVASGSAAPAPSGAVASPVKAPVVMKPIAPSAMASELAAIGLDPKRLPPLDKIEPQKLRKVMKTFTKALGVQCGACHDADDFKAATPKKAVATRMWNDFSRGLVLADGSPIYCDSCHQGRMESLDHGDKKALAKWMQTEFVDKVKRVDGKEHGCETCHGDPFEGPFIDTVWAKKK
;
A
#
# COMPACT_ATOMS: atom_id res chain seq x y z
N MET A 1 -4.63 -1.11 -50.06
CA MET A 1 -3.71 -2.26 -50.18
C MET A 1 -2.38 -1.74 -50.70
N ALA A 2 -1.40 -1.50 -49.83
CA ALA A 2 -0.04 -1.17 -50.26
C ALA A 2 0.93 -1.76 -49.24
N SER A 3 1.46 -2.93 -49.61
CA SER A 3 2.53 -3.64 -48.92
C SER A 3 3.82 -2.82 -48.99
N SER A 4 4.52 -2.71 -47.86
CA SER A 4 5.94 -2.34 -47.85
C SER A 4 6.72 -3.38 -47.04
N LYS A 5 7.70 -3.96 -47.74
CA LYS A 5 8.62 -5.01 -47.30
C LYS A 5 9.89 -4.38 -46.69
N LEU A 6 10.36 -5.00 -45.60
CA LEU A 6 11.72 -5.19 -45.02
C LEU A 6 12.95 -4.46 -45.63
N PRO A 7 14.00 -4.14 -44.83
CA PRO A 7 14.93 -5.14 -44.22
C PRO A 7 15.31 -4.84 -42.74
N LEU A 8 15.50 -5.81 -41.85
CA LEU A 8 16.60 -6.80 -41.70
C LEU A 8 18.02 -6.16 -41.63
N LEU A 9 18.45 -5.77 -40.43
CA LEU A 9 19.86 -5.57 -40.05
C LEU A 9 20.05 -6.22 -38.66
N ALA A 10 20.79 -7.34 -38.59
CA ALA A 10 22.18 -7.43 -38.12
C ALA A 10 22.31 -7.05 -36.63
N LEU A 11 22.16 -8.00 -35.69
CA LEU A 11 23.20 -8.92 -35.20
C LEU A 11 24.43 -8.20 -34.63
N LEU A 12 24.46 -8.01 -33.31
CA LEU A 12 25.70 -7.97 -32.52
C LEU A 12 25.45 -8.64 -31.15
N LEU A 13 25.91 -9.88 -31.04
CA LEU A 13 26.08 -10.59 -29.78
C LEU A 13 27.19 -9.91 -28.96
N GLY A 14 26.83 -9.35 -27.81
CA GLY A 14 27.77 -8.98 -26.75
C GLY A 14 27.70 -10.00 -25.62
N VAL A 15 28.45 -11.10 -25.73
CA VAL A 15 28.64 -12.06 -24.63
C VAL A 15 29.68 -11.44 -23.68
N SER A 16 29.21 -10.95 -22.53
CA SER A 16 30.09 -10.55 -21.43
C SER A 16 30.08 -11.66 -20.37
N LEU A 17 31.14 -12.46 -20.39
CA LEU A 17 31.46 -13.48 -19.40
C LEU A 17 32.02 -12.78 -18.16
N SER A 18 31.28 -12.73 -17.05
CA SER A 18 31.81 -12.30 -15.76
C SER A 18 31.88 -13.48 -14.81
N THR A 19 33.12 -13.80 -14.46
CA THR A 19 33.59 -14.85 -13.56
C THR A 19 33.18 -14.61 -12.12
N ALA A 20 32.94 -15.72 -11.43
CA ALA A 20 32.52 -15.84 -10.04
C ALA A 20 33.52 -15.29 -9.01
N ALA A 21 32.99 -14.82 -7.89
CA ALA A 21 33.66 -14.87 -6.59
C ALA A 21 32.66 -15.37 -5.55
N ALA A 22 32.85 -16.61 -5.13
CA ALA A 22 32.20 -17.21 -3.97
C ALA A 22 32.79 -16.59 -2.70
N ALA A 23 31.94 -16.14 -1.79
CA ALA A 23 32.30 -15.89 -0.41
C ALA A 23 31.25 -16.55 0.49
N CYS A 24 31.58 -17.73 0.99
CA CYS A 24 30.90 -18.39 2.08
C CYS A 24 31.25 -17.66 3.38
N GLY A 25 30.33 -16.82 3.88
CA GLY A 25 30.42 -16.23 5.21
C GLY A 25 29.39 -16.88 6.13
N GLY A 26 29.83 -17.84 6.94
CA GLY A 26 29.00 -18.50 7.94
C GLY A 26 28.59 -17.53 9.04
N ASN A 27 27.29 -17.48 9.35
CA ASN A 27 26.78 -16.76 10.51
C ASN A 27 26.45 -17.79 11.60
N THR A 28 27.31 -17.80 12.62
CA THR A 28 27.24 -18.60 13.85
C THR A 28 25.89 -18.39 14.55
N PRO A 29 25.19 -19.46 14.97
CA PRO A 29 24.02 -19.32 15.84
C PRO A 29 24.43 -18.83 17.23
N ALA A 30 23.71 -17.84 17.74
CA ALA A 30 23.86 -17.33 19.10
C ALA A 30 23.51 -18.41 20.14
N PRO A 31 24.15 -18.42 21.32
CA PRO A 31 23.85 -19.37 22.38
C PRO A 31 22.44 -19.16 22.93
N VAL A 32 21.70 -20.26 23.02
CA VAL A 32 20.40 -20.38 23.69
C VAL A 32 20.62 -20.26 25.19
N VAL A 33 20.03 -19.24 25.81
CA VAL A 33 19.99 -19.10 27.27
C VAL A 33 18.73 -19.81 27.77
N PRO A 34 18.83 -20.77 28.72
CA PRO A 34 17.66 -21.43 29.29
C PRO A 34 16.85 -20.50 30.22
N ALA A 35 15.53 -20.70 30.18
CA ALA A 35 14.54 -20.01 30.98
C ALA A 35 14.72 -20.26 32.50
N GLY A 36 14.71 -19.18 33.27
CA GLY A 36 14.58 -19.23 34.73
C GLY A 36 13.12 -19.11 35.17
N PRO A 37 12.65 -19.91 36.14
CA PRO A 37 11.31 -19.75 36.72
C PRO A 37 11.31 -18.60 37.74
N GLY A 38 10.49 -17.57 37.47
CA GLY A 38 10.25 -16.44 38.37
C GLY A 38 8.91 -16.57 39.11
N PRO A 39 8.84 -16.13 40.39
CA PRO A 39 7.88 -16.61 41.39
C PRO A 39 6.45 -16.06 41.27
N SER A 40 5.52 -16.88 41.78
CA SER A 40 4.12 -16.59 42.05
C SER A 40 3.90 -15.31 42.86
N ALA A 41 3.01 -14.44 42.38
CA ALA A 41 2.49 -13.31 43.13
C ALA A 41 1.20 -13.68 43.90
N PRO A 42 0.98 -13.11 45.10
CA PRO A 42 -0.19 -13.38 45.95
C PRO A 42 -1.49 -12.68 45.48
N PRO A 43 -2.67 -13.14 45.94
CA PRO A 43 -3.96 -12.54 45.61
C PRO A 43 -4.17 -11.23 46.39
N VAL A 44 -4.55 -10.16 45.69
CA VAL A 44 -4.90 -8.87 46.31
C VAL A 44 -6.38 -8.54 46.09
N ALA A 45 -7.05 -8.46 47.23
CA ALA A 45 -8.39 -7.99 47.57
C ALA A 45 -9.23 -7.22 46.53
N SER A 46 -10.47 -7.70 46.36
CA SER A 46 -11.62 -6.93 45.87
C SER A 46 -12.00 -5.83 46.87
N GLY A 47 -11.72 -4.57 46.51
CA GLY A 47 -12.33 -3.39 47.11
C GLY A 47 -13.34 -2.79 46.13
N SER A 48 -14.63 -2.88 46.45
CA SER A 48 -15.68 -2.10 45.78
C SER A 48 -15.55 -0.63 46.18
N ALA A 49 -14.95 0.18 45.32
CA ALA A 49 -15.00 1.63 45.40
C ALA A 49 -16.05 2.17 44.41
N ALA A 50 -16.89 3.08 44.89
CA ALA A 50 -17.95 3.72 44.12
C ALA A 50 -17.39 4.54 42.93
N PRO A 51 -18.08 4.59 41.78
CA PRO A 51 -17.60 5.31 40.61
C PRO A 51 -17.66 6.83 40.83
N ALA A 52 -16.50 7.49 40.74
CA ALA A 52 -16.42 8.94 40.61
C ALA A 52 -17.02 9.38 39.26
N PRO A 53 -17.65 10.57 39.17
CA PRO A 53 -18.17 11.08 37.90
C PRO A 53 -17.02 11.30 36.91
N SER A 54 -17.02 10.52 35.83
CA SER A 54 -16.13 10.67 34.68
C SER A 54 -16.31 12.06 34.07
N GLY A 55 -15.43 12.99 34.45
CA GLY A 55 -15.19 14.19 33.66
C GLY A 55 -14.71 13.77 32.28
N ALA A 56 -15.39 14.25 31.24
CA ALA A 56 -15.02 14.01 29.85
C ALA A 56 -13.62 14.57 29.59
N VAL A 57 -12.61 13.70 29.65
CA VAL A 57 -11.27 14.02 29.19
C VAL A 57 -11.37 14.18 27.69
N ALA A 58 -11.32 15.42 27.21
CA ALA A 58 -11.29 15.70 25.78
C ALA A 58 -10.11 14.94 25.16
N SER A 59 -10.41 14.01 24.26
CA SER A 59 -9.38 13.27 23.52
C SER A 59 -8.42 14.27 22.87
N PRO A 60 -7.10 14.08 22.99
CA PRO A 60 -6.13 15.00 22.41
C PRO A 60 -6.36 15.12 20.91
N VAL A 61 -6.45 16.37 20.42
CA VAL A 61 -6.61 16.67 18.99
C VAL A 61 -5.36 16.15 18.27
N LYS A 62 -5.55 15.23 17.32
CA LYS A 62 -4.48 14.67 16.50
C LYS A 62 -3.81 15.81 15.71
N ALA A 63 -2.48 15.84 15.71
CA ALA A 63 -1.73 16.85 14.96
C ALA A 63 -2.06 16.78 13.45
N PRO A 64 -2.09 17.93 12.73
CA PRO A 64 -2.35 17.98 11.29
C PRO A 64 -1.40 17.10 10.48
N VAL A 65 -1.92 16.41 9.47
CA VAL A 65 -1.15 15.55 8.58
C VAL A 65 -0.66 16.35 7.37
N VAL A 66 0.65 16.42 7.13
CA VAL A 66 1.19 17.21 6.00
C VAL A 66 0.86 16.55 4.65
N MET A 67 -0.11 17.03 3.87
CA MET A 67 -0.48 16.44 2.57
C MET A 67 0.57 16.71 1.48
N LYS A 68 1.42 15.73 1.19
CA LYS A 68 2.50 15.84 0.20
C LYS A 68 1.97 15.60 -1.22
N PRO A 69 2.39 16.37 -2.24
CA PRO A 69 1.99 16.14 -3.64
C PRO A 69 2.27 14.72 -4.12
N ILE A 70 1.47 14.23 -5.06
CA ILE A 70 1.70 12.90 -5.64
C ILE A 70 2.91 12.89 -6.56
N ALA A 71 3.54 11.72 -6.68
CA ALA A 71 4.73 11.53 -7.51
C ALA A 71 4.68 10.20 -8.29
N PRO A 72 5.43 10.08 -9.40
CA PRO A 72 5.63 8.79 -10.08
C PRO A 72 6.13 7.73 -9.08
N SER A 73 5.65 6.49 -9.21
CA SER A 73 6.05 5.42 -8.28
C SER A 73 7.54 5.09 -8.40
N ALA A 74 8.24 5.05 -7.27
CA ALA A 74 9.59 4.52 -7.16
C ALA A 74 9.62 2.98 -7.12
N MET A 75 8.46 2.32 -6.97
CA MET A 75 8.34 0.86 -6.89
C MET A 75 8.23 0.17 -8.26
N ALA A 76 8.17 0.93 -9.36
CA ALA A 76 8.04 0.35 -10.70
C ALA A 76 9.16 -0.66 -11.03
N SER A 77 10.41 -0.35 -10.68
CA SER A 77 11.55 -1.25 -10.89
C SER A 77 11.46 -2.53 -10.03
N GLU A 78 10.98 -2.40 -8.79
CA GLU A 78 10.82 -3.53 -7.86
C GLU A 78 9.69 -4.48 -8.33
N LEU A 79 8.58 -3.92 -8.83
CA LEU A 79 7.50 -4.70 -9.45
C LEU A 79 7.98 -5.43 -10.72
N ALA A 80 8.76 -4.75 -11.57
CA ALA A 80 9.37 -5.36 -12.75
C ALA A 80 10.30 -6.52 -12.37
N ALA A 81 11.10 -6.37 -11.31
CA ALA A 81 11.98 -7.43 -10.80
C ALA A 81 11.21 -8.65 -10.23
N ILE A 82 9.95 -8.46 -9.82
CA ILE A 82 9.04 -9.55 -9.42
C ILE A 82 8.43 -10.25 -10.67
N GLY A 83 8.65 -9.69 -11.86
CA GLY A 83 8.07 -10.16 -13.12
C GLY A 83 6.61 -9.75 -13.27
N LEU A 84 6.27 -8.53 -12.79
CA LEU A 84 5.00 -7.85 -13.04
C LEU A 84 5.27 -6.61 -13.90
N ASP A 85 4.37 -6.30 -14.83
CA ASP A 85 4.44 -5.06 -15.62
C ASP A 85 3.80 -3.90 -14.82
N PRO A 86 4.55 -2.86 -14.40
CA PRO A 86 4.01 -1.73 -13.64
C PRO A 86 2.93 -0.95 -14.38
N LYS A 87 2.87 -1.03 -15.72
CA LYS A 87 1.84 -0.35 -16.53
C LYS A 87 0.60 -1.21 -16.74
N ARG A 88 0.68 -2.52 -16.45
CA ARG A 88 -0.38 -3.51 -16.73
C ARG A 88 -0.45 -4.55 -15.63
N LEU A 89 -0.60 -4.09 -14.39
CA LEU A 89 -0.68 -4.97 -13.23
C LEU A 89 -1.93 -5.88 -13.30
N PRO A 90 -1.80 -7.18 -13.02
CA PRO A 90 -2.95 -8.10 -12.94
C PRO A 90 -3.76 -7.83 -11.67
N PRO A 91 -5.05 -8.25 -11.62
CA PRO A 91 -5.81 -8.22 -10.37
C PRO A 91 -5.06 -8.93 -9.23
N LEU A 92 -5.16 -8.41 -8.01
CA LEU A 92 -4.34 -8.89 -6.88
C LEU A 92 -4.54 -10.39 -6.59
N ASP A 93 -5.78 -10.89 -6.74
CA ASP A 93 -6.16 -12.29 -6.54
C ASP A 93 -5.69 -13.23 -7.66
N LYS A 94 -5.22 -12.68 -8.78
CA LYS A 94 -4.68 -13.45 -9.92
C LYS A 94 -3.16 -13.51 -9.94
N ILE A 95 -2.49 -12.92 -8.95
CA ILE A 95 -1.04 -13.01 -8.83
C ILE A 95 -0.66 -14.37 -8.25
N GLU A 96 0.32 -15.02 -8.87
CA GLU A 96 0.90 -16.27 -8.38
C GLU A 96 1.36 -16.13 -6.91
N PRO A 97 1.10 -17.11 -6.02
CA PRO A 97 1.41 -16.99 -4.60
C PRO A 97 2.86 -16.59 -4.27
N GLN A 98 3.84 -17.05 -5.06
CA GLN A 98 5.24 -16.68 -4.84
C GLN A 98 5.51 -15.19 -5.13
N LYS A 99 4.96 -14.67 -6.23
CA LYS A 99 5.05 -13.25 -6.60
C LYS A 99 4.25 -12.39 -5.63
N LEU A 100 3.06 -12.84 -5.23
CA LEU A 100 2.19 -12.11 -4.30
C LEU A 100 2.91 -11.82 -2.97
N ARG A 101 3.65 -12.78 -2.41
CA ARG A 101 4.46 -12.57 -1.20
C ARG A 101 5.53 -11.48 -1.37
N LYS A 102 6.12 -11.36 -2.57
CA LYS A 102 7.07 -10.27 -2.87
C LYS A 102 6.35 -8.94 -3.00
N VAL A 103 5.18 -8.91 -3.64
CA VAL A 103 4.33 -7.71 -3.71
C VAL A 103 3.96 -7.20 -2.32
N MET A 104 3.65 -8.08 -1.36
CA MET A 104 3.34 -7.66 0.02
C MET A 104 4.49 -6.88 0.68
N LYS A 105 5.75 -7.15 0.34
CA LYS A 105 6.90 -6.36 0.82
C LYS A 105 6.93 -4.94 0.24
N THR A 106 6.46 -4.77 -0.99
CA THR A 106 6.33 -3.44 -1.59
C THR A 106 5.20 -2.64 -0.94
N PHE A 107 4.13 -3.31 -0.46
CA PHE A 107 3.05 -2.65 0.28
C PHE A 107 3.56 -2.12 1.61
N THR A 108 4.25 -2.96 2.40
CA THR A 108 4.80 -2.54 3.70
C THR A 108 5.76 -1.37 3.55
N LYS A 109 6.63 -1.41 2.53
CA LYS A 109 7.56 -0.32 2.21
C LYS A 109 6.85 0.97 1.78
N ALA A 110 5.88 0.89 0.87
CA ALA A 110 5.16 2.04 0.35
C ALA A 110 4.25 2.72 1.41
N LEU A 111 3.69 1.93 2.32
CA LEU A 111 2.78 2.39 3.37
C LEU A 111 3.49 2.69 4.70
N GLY A 112 4.75 2.28 4.86
CA GLY A 112 5.49 2.43 6.11
C GLY A 112 4.93 1.62 7.27
N VAL A 113 4.39 0.42 7.00
CA VAL A 113 3.76 -0.44 8.02
C VAL A 113 4.29 -1.86 7.98
N GLN A 114 4.03 -2.61 9.05
CA GLN A 114 4.35 -4.04 9.14
C GLN A 114 3.18 -4.92 8.68
N CYS A 115 3.43 -6.21 8.46
CA CYS A 115 2.42 -7.17 7.98
C CYS A 115 1.14 -7.19 8.83
N GLY A 116 1.27 -7.17 10.16
CA GLY A 116 0.16 -7.19 11.11
C GLY A 116 -0.72 -5.92 11.08
N ALA A 117 -0.31 -4.88 10.35
CA ALA A 117 -1.16 -3.72 10.17
C ALA A 117 -2.37 -4.04 9.28
N CYS A 118 -2.25 -5.00 8.37
CA CYS A 118 -3.32 -5.42 7.45
C CYS A 118 -3.74 -6.87 7.62
N HIS A 119 -2.88 -7.73 8.14
CA HIS A 119 -3.19 -9.15 8.35
C HIS A 119 -3.49 -9.45 9.81
N ASP A 120 -4.32 -10.46 10.01
CA ASP A 120 -4.38 -11.14 11.29
C ASP A 120 -3.08 -11.93 11.50
N ALA A 121 -2.53 -11.89 12.71
CA ALA A 121 -1.23 -12.47 13.02
C ALA A 121 -1.27 -14.01 13.02
N ASP A 122 -2.41 -14.58 13.37
CA ASP A 122 -2.61 -16.02 13.49
C ASP A 122 -3.14 -16.61 12.17
N ASP A 123 -3.91 -15.84 11.40
CA ASP A 123 -4.39 -16.23 10.06
C ASP A 123 -4.22 -15.13 9.00
N PHE A 124 -3.10 -15.18 8.26
CA PHE A 124 -2.84 -14.26 7.15
C PHE A 124 -3.88 -14.34 6.01
N LYS A 125 -4.61 -15.45 5.90
CA LYS A 125 -5.67 -15.62 4.87
C LYS A 125 -6.97 -14.97 5.30
N ALA A 126 -7.20 -14.75 6.59
CA ALA A 126 -8.39 -14.08 7.11
C ALA A 126 -8.66 -12.77 6.36
N ALA A 127 -9.95 -12.49 6.16
CA ALA A 127 -10.39 -11.21 5.65
C ALA A 127 -10.32 -10.19 6.80
N THR A 128 -9.62 -9.09 6.56
CA THR A 128 -9.61 -7.94 7.48
C THR A 128 -10.11 -6.70 6.73
N PRO A 129 -10.67 -5.70 7.41
CA PRO A 129 -11.09 -4.46 6.77
C PRO A 129 -9.95 -3.78 5.99
N LYS A 130 -8.74 -3.73 6.57
CA LYS A 130 -7.58 -3.11 5.93
C LYS A 130 -7.06 -3.89 4.73
N LYS A 131 -7.15 -5.23 4.75
CA LYS A 131 -6.85 -6.08 3.59
C LYS A 131 -7.85 -5.86 2.46
N ALA A 132 -9.13 -5.68 2.77
CA ALA A 132 -10.16 -5.35 1.77
C ALA A 132 -9.87 -3.98 1.11
N VAL A 133 -9.56 -2.96 1.91
CA VAL A 133 -9.16 -1.64 1.40
C VAL A 133 -7.89 -1.73 0.53
N ALA A 134 -6.85 -2.43 0.98
CA ALA A 134 -5.62 -2.60 0.20
C ALA A 134 -5.88 -3.30 -1.15
N THR A 135 -6.80 -4.27 -1.17
CA THR A 135 -7.20 -4.97 -2.40
C THR A 135 -7.89 -4.03 -3.39
N ARG A 136 -8.77 -3.14 -2.90
CA ARG A 136 -9.41 -2.10 -3.72
C ARG A 136 -8.42 -1.06 -4.21
N MET A 137 -7.52 -0.59 -3.35
CA MET A 137 -6.46 0.35 -3.75
C MET A 137 -5.59 -0.23 -4.87
N TRP A 138 -5.21 -1.51 -4.79
CA TRP A 138 -4.50 -2.17 -5.89
C TRP A 138 -5.34 -2.22 -7.18
N ASN A 139 -6.59 -2.69 -7.07
CA ASN A 139 -7.43 -3.00 -8.22
C ASN A 139 -7.96 -1.77 -8.95
N ASP A 140 -8.28 -0.72 -8.20
CA ASP A 140 -8.96 0.45 -8.73
C ASP A 140 -7.96 1.59 -9.00
N PHE A 141 -6.88 1.71 -8.21
CA PHE A 141 -5.94 2.83 -8.30
C PHE A 141 -4.65 2.41 -8.99
N SER A 142 -3.86 1.52 -8.39
CA SER A 142 -2.56 1.10 -8.97
C SER A 142 -2.70 0.49 -10.38
N ARG A 143 -3.85 -0.12 -10.66
CA ARG A 143 -4.19 -0.70 -11.97
C ARG A 143 -4.99 0.23 -12.87
N GLY A 144 -5.89 1.00 -12.28
CA GLY A 144 -6.90 1.75 -13.03
C GLY A 144 -6.45 3.16 -13.41
N LEU A 145 -5.41 3.68 -12.78
CA LEU A 145 -4.98 5.06 -12.89
C LEU A 145 -3.50 5.17 -13.26
N VAL A 146 -3.15 6.28 -13.89
CA VAL A 146 -1.78 6.71 -14.18
C VAL A 146 -1.69 8.21 -14.00
N LEU A 147 -0.48 8.74 -13.85
CA LEU A 147 -0.28 10.18 -13.89
C LEU A 147 -0.62 10.75 -15.29
N ALA A 148 -0.84 12.05 -15.36
CA ALA A 148 -1.17 12.75 -16.61
C ALA A 148 -0.14 12.49 -17.72
N ASP A 149 1.15 12.34 -17.37
CA ASP A 149 2.24 11.99 -18.28
C ASP A 149 2.26 10.49 -18.70
N GLY A 150 1.40 9.66 -18.11
CA GLY A 150 1.33 8.22 -18.33
C GLY A 150 2.25 7.38 -17.45
N SER A 151 2.96 8.00 -16.49
CA SER A 151 3.76 7.29 -15.51
C SER A 151 2.88 6.44 -14.58
N PRO A 152 3.31 5.20 -14.24
CA PRO A 152 2.52 4.34 -13.37
C PRO A 152 2.42 4.93 -11.96
N ILE A 153 1.24 4.86 -11.38
CA ILE A 153 1.04 5.12 -9.95
C ILE A 153 1.07 3.81 -9.18
N TYR A 154 1.47 3.92 -7.92
CA TYR A 154 1.42 2.81 -6.99
C TYR A 154 1.17 3.33 -5.58
N CYS A 155 1.16 2.44 -4.58
CA CYS A 155 0.91 2.79 -3.19
C CYS A 155 1.81 3.95 -2.72
N ASP A 156 3.09 3.97 -3.13
CA ASP A 156 4.06 4.99 -2.72
C ASP A 156 3.85 6.35 -3.40
N SER A 157 3.15 6.41 -4.54
CA SER A 157 2.81 7.67 -5.22
C SER A 157 2.01 8.61 -4.33
N CYS A 158 1.12 8.06 -3.49
CA CYS A 158 0.26 8.82 -2.58
C CYS A 158 0.67 8.63 -1.12
N HIS A 159 1.03 7.42 -0.71
CA HIS A 159 1.34 7.13 0.69
C HIS A 159 2.74 7.53 1.10
N GLN A 160 3.73 7.46 0.21
CA GLN A 160 5.09 7.96 0.47
C GLN A 160 5.66 7.55 1.84
N GLY A 161 5.45 6.29 2.23
CA GLY A 161 5.92 5.71 3.49
C GLY A 161 5.00 5.95 4.70
N ARG A 162 3.75 6.35 4.51
CA ARG A 162 2.76 6.54 5.59
C ARG A 162 1.37 6.06 5.23
N MET A 163 0.76 5.33 6.16
CA MET A 163 -0.58 4.76 5.99
C MET A 163 -1.65 5.84 5.85
N GLU A 164 -1.52 6.95 6.57
CA GLU A 164 -2.41 8.10 6.45
C GLU A 164 -1.71 9.19 5.64
N SER A 165 -2.26 9.52 4.47
CA SER A 165 -1.70 10.55 3.57
C SER A 165 -2.49 11.85 3.56
N LEU A 166 -3.67 11.88 4.15
CA LEU A 166 -4.63 12.97 4.03
C LEU A 166 -4.93 13.60 5.39
N ASP A 167 -5.08 14.91 5.42
CA ASP A 167 -5.56 15.64 6.59
C ASP A 167 -7.05 15.91 6.47
N HIS A 168 -7.84 15.35 7.38
CA HIS A 168 -9.28 15.53 7.42
C HIS A 168 -9.71 16.66 8.37
N GLY A 169 -8.75 17.37 8.99
CA GLY A 169 -9.01 18.50 9.90
C GLY A 169 -9.52 19.76 9.22
N ASP A 170 -9.08 20.03 7.98
CA ASP A 170 -9.58 21.15 7.15
C ASP A 170 -10.14 20.61 5.83
N LYS A 171 -11.47 20.48 5.78
CA LYS A 171 -12.18 19.93 4.61
C LYS A 171 -12.00 20.78 3.36
N LYS A 172 -11.84 22.11 3.49
CA LYS A 172 -11.70 23.00 2.33
C LYS A 172 -10.30 22.88 1.75
N ALA A 173 -9.28 22.85 2.61
CA ALA A 173 -7.91 22.59 2.18
C ALA A 173 -7.78 21.20 1.54
N LEU A 174 -8.38 20.18 2.16
CA LEU A 174 -8.41 18.82 1.63
C LEU A 174 -9.08 18.75 0.25
N ALA A 175 -10.27 19.33 0.07
CA ALA A 175 -10.96 19.31 -1.21
C ALA A 175 -10.15 19.99 -2.33
N LYS A 176 -9.53 21.15 -2.03
CA LYS A 176 -8.65 21.83 -2.99
C LYS A 176 -7.44 20.97 -3.35
N TRP A 177 -6.82 20.35 -2.35
CA TRP A 177 -5.69 19.45 -2.56
C TRP A 177 -6.07 18.23 -3.40
N MET A 178 -7.23 17.62 -3.13
CA MET A 178 -7.77 16.49 -3.89
C MET A 178 -8.01 16.83 -5.35
N GLN A 179 -8.60 17.99 -5.63
CA GLN A 179 -8.77 18.45 -7.00
C GLN A 179 -7.42 18.53 -7.72
N THR A 180 -6.46 19.24 -7.13
CA THR A 180 -5.14 19.46 -7.75
C THR A 180 -4.31 18.19 -7.90
N GLU A 181 -4.30 17.31 -6.91
CA GLU A 181 -3.42 16.15 -6.90
C GLU A 181 -4.09 14.90 -7.47
N PHE A 182 -5.36 14.63 -7.17
CA PHE A 182 -6.01 13.39 -7.58
C PHE A 182 -6.90 13.52 -8.81
N VAL A 183 -7.43 14.71 -9.12
CA VAL A 183 -8.24 14.90 -10.32
C VAL A 183 -7.39 15.44 -11.46
N ASP A 184 -6.69 16.56 -11.25
CA ASP A 184 -6.00 17.25 -12.35
C ASP A 184 -4.73 16.53 -12.83
N LYS A 185 -4.07 15.74 -11.97
CA LYS A 185 -2.79 15.08 -12.28
C LYS A 185 -2.90 13.59 -12.59
N VAL A 186 -4.10 13.02 -12.50
CA VAL A 186 -4.32 11.58 -12.68
C VAL A 186 -5.33 11.36 -13.80
N LYS A 187 -5.14 10.30 -14.56
CA LYS A 187 -6.06 9.88 -15.60
C LYS A 187 -6.32 8.38 -15.50
N ARG A 188 -7.47 7.96 -16.00
CA ARG A 188 -7.82 6.54 -16.07
C ARG A 188 -7.10 5.85 -17.22
N VAL A 189 -6.65 4.63 -16.97
CA VAL A 189 -6.02 3.77 -17.98
C VAL A 189 -7.03 3.34 -19.05
N ASP A 190 -8.32 3.26 -18.72
CA ASP A 190 -9.39 2.93 -19.67
C ASP A 190 -9.83 4.11 -20.56
N GLY A 191 -9.21 5.29 -20.38
CA GLY A 191 -9.48 6.49 -21.18
C GLY A 191 -10.82 7.17 -20.88
N LYS A 192 -11.58 6.70 -19.88
CA LYS A 192 -12.79 7.40 -19.44
C LYS A 192 -12.45 8.67 -18.69
N GLU A 193 -13.44 9.56 -18.58
CA GLU A 193 -13.35 10.77 -17.78
C GLU A 193 -13.02 10.43 -16.31
N HIS A 194 -12.20 11.29 -15.70
CA HIS A 194 -11.74 11.18 -14.33
C HIS A 194 -12.13 12.45 -13.58
N GLY A 195 -12.88 12.29 -12.50
CA GLY A 195 -13.49 13.39 -11.75
C GLY A 195 -13.79 12.99 -10.31
N CYS A 196 -14.40 13.89 -9.55
CA CYS A 196 -14.73 13.66 -8.14
C CYS A 196 -15.63 12.42 -7.96
N GLU A 197 -16.59 12.24 -8.85
CA GLU A 197 -17.53 11.11 -8.91
C GLU A 197 -16.85 9.77 -9.21
N THR A 198 -15.66 9.78 -9.81
CA THR A 198 -14.89 8.55 -10.03
C THR A 198 -14.44 7.92 -8.72
N CYS A 199 -14.17 8.73 -7.70
CA CYS A 199 -13.71 8.26 -6.39
C CYS A 199 -14.83 8.26 -5.35
N HIS A 200 -15.74 9.23 -5.41
CA HIS A 200 -16.78 9.43 -4.40
C HIS A 200 -18.16 8.93 -4.82
N GLY A 201 -18.35 8.50 -6.07
CA GLY A 201 -19.66 8.16 -6.60
C GLY A 201 -20.52 9.39 -6.89
N ASP A 202 -21.69 9.13 -7.49
CA ASP A 202 -22.76 10.10 -7.71
C ASP A 202 -24.08 9.50 -7.21
N PRO A 203 -24.66 9.99 -6.09
CA PRO A 203 -24.25 11.18 -5.33
C PRO A 203 -22.96 10.98 -4.51
N PHE A 204 -22.34 12.08 -4.07
CA PHE A 204 -21.09 12.06 -3.29
C PHE A 204 -21.17 11.24 -2.00
N GLU A 205 -20.34 10.21 -1.88
CA GLU A 205 -20.15 9.38 -0.69
C GLU A 205 -18.78 9.65 -0.05
N GLY A 206 -18.74 10.58 0.91
CA GLY A 206 -17.50 10.98 1.59
C GLY A 206 -16.73 9.84 2.29
N PRO A 207 -17.36 9.02 3.15
CA PRO A 207 -16.65 7.99 3.90
C PRO A 207 -16.53 6.65 3.16
N PHE A 208 -16.45 6.64 1.82
CA PHE A 208 -16.55 5.41 1.02
C PHE A 208 -15.52 4.32 1.37
N ILE A 209 -14.30 4.69 1.78
CA ILE A 209 -13.28 3.71 2.17
C ILE A 209 -13.75 2.91 3.39
N ASP A 210 -14.25 3.59 4.42
CA ASP A 210 -14.63 2.97 5.69
C ASP A 210 -16.05 2.39 5.67
N THR A 211 -16.94 2.93 4.83
CA THR A 211 -18.34 2.50 4.78
C THR A 211 -18.65 1.55 3.64
N VAL A 212 -18.00 1.69 2.48
CA VAL A 212 -18.29 0.89 1.28
C VAL A 212 -17.25 -0.20 1.11
N TRP A 213 -15.96 0.13 1.19
CA TRP A 213 -14.90 -0.82 0.90
C TRP A 213 -14.55 -1.72 2.09
N ALA A 214 -14.54 -1.18 3.31
CA ALA A 214 -14.22 -1.95 4.51
C ALA A 214 -15.33 -2.92 4.95
N LYS A 215 -16.58 -2.73 4.51
CA LYS A 215 -17.76 -3.50 4.96
C LYS A 215 -18.19 -4.62 4.00
N LYS A 216 -17.79 -4.59 2.73
CA LYS A 216 -18.15 -5.65 1.78
C LYS A 216 -17.18 -6.84 1.96
N LYS A 217 -17.70 -7.92 2.57
CA LYS A 217 -17.06 -9.24 2.62
C LYS A 217 -17.21 -9.93 1.27
#